data_AF-A0A9D5L5N1-F1
#
_entry.id   AF-A0A9D5L5N1-F1
#
_cell.length_a   1.000
_cell.length_b   1.000
_cell.length_c   1.000
_cell.angle_alpha   90.00
_cell.angle_beta   90.00
_cell.angle_gamma   90.00
#
_symmetry.space_group_name_H-M   'P 1'
#
loop_
_entity.id
_entity.type
_entity.pdbx_description
1 polymer ?
#
loop_
_entity_poly.entity_id
_entity_poly.type
_entity_poly.pdbx_seq_one_letter_code
_entity_poly.pdbx_strand_id
1 'polypeptide(L)' 'MKGLNIAIAAFGGALAGAAIGLLFAPQKGTETRSQIADYLRRHGVKLRKDKMDRIVDEIAEEIEESR' A
#
# COMPACT_ATOMS: atom_id res chain seq x y z
N MET A 1 -15.56 -12.30 37.38
CA MET A 1 -16.05 -11.29 36.39
C MET A 1 -14.96 -10.42 35.75
N LYS A 2 -13.74 -10.28 36.30
CA LYS A 2 -12.69 -9.43 35.69
C LYS A 2 -12.19 -9.91 34.32
N GLY A 3 -12.05 -11.22 34.11
CA GLY A 3 -11.54 -11.78 32.85
C GLY A 3 -12.45 -11.55 31.64
N LEU A 4 -13.78 -11.55 31.84
CA LEU A 4 -14.74 -11.28 30.76
C LEU A 4 -14.64 -9.83 30.27
N ASN A 5 -14.54 -8.88 31.20
CA ASN A 5 -14.38 -7.46 30.86
C ASN A 5 -13.08 -7.20 30.10
N ILE A 6 -11.99 -7.86 30.50
CA ILE A 6 -10.70 -7.76 29.81
C ILE A 6 -10.79 -8.36 28.40
N ALA A 7 -11.45 -9.52 28.23
CA ALA A 7 -11.63 -10.13 26.93
C ALA A 7 -12.45 -9.24 25.98
N ILE A 8 -13.53 -8.62 26.46
CA ILE A 8 -14.36 -7.70 25.68
C ILE A 8 -13.56 -6.45 25.29
N ALA A 9 -12.81 -5.87 26.23
CA ALA A 9 -11.97 -4.70 25.96
C ALA A 9 -10.86 -5.00 24.93
N ALA A 10 -10.23 -6.17 25.01
CA ALA A 10 -9.22 -6.60 24.05
C ALA A 10 -9.81 -6.78 22.65
N PHE A 11 -10.98 -7.40 22.53
CA PHE A 11 -11.69 -7.54 21.26
C PHE A 11 -12.09 -6.18 20.67
N GLY A 12 -12.64 -5.28 21.50
CA GLY A 12 -12.99 -3.92 21.07
C GLY A 12 -11.77 -3.14 20.57
N GLY A 13 -10.65 -3.20 21.30
CA GLY A 13 -9.39 -2.58 20.90
C GLY A 13 -8.81 -3.17 19.61
N ALA A 14 -8.85 -4.50 19.46
CA ALA A 14 -8.37 -5.17 18.25
C ALA A 14 -9.20 -4.80 17.01
N LEU A 15 -10.52 -4.76 17.13
CA LEU A 15 -11.41 -4.35 16.03
C LEU A 15 -11.19 -2.89 15.64
N ALA A 16 -11.11 -1.98 16.60
CA ALA A 16 -10.83 -0.57 16.35
C ALA A 16 -9.45 -0.38 15.70
N GLY A 17 -8.42 -1.08 16.20
CA GLY A 17 -7.07 -1.07 15.64
C GLY A 17 -7.01 -1.61 14.21
N ALA A 18 -7.72 -2.71 13.91
CA ALA A 18 -7.79 -3.28 12.58
C ALA A 18 -8.51 -2.35 11.58
N ALA A 19 -9.61 -1.71 12.00
CA ALA A 19 -10.32 -0.75 11.17
C ALA A 19 -9.43 0.45 10.80
N ILE A 20 -8.74 1.03 11.79
CA ILE A 20 -7.79 2.13 11.56
C ILE A 20 -6.64 1.64 10.65
N GLY A 21 -6.05 0.49 10.95
CA GLY A 21 -4.97 -0.09 10.16
C GLY A 21 -5.35 -0.31 8.70
N LEU A 22 -6.58 -0.75 8.43
CA LEU A 22 -7.07 -0.94 7.06
C LEU A 22 -7.35 0.38 6.33
N LEU A 23 -7.86 1.40 7.02
CA LEU A 23 -8.11 2.71 6.42
C LEU A 23 -6.83 3.44 6.00
N PHE A 24 -5.76 3.28 6.78
CA PHE A 24 -4.46 3.89 6.50
C PHE A 24 -3.52 2.96 5.73
N ALA A 25 -3.94 1.72 5.44
CA ALA A 25 -3.13 0.79 4.66
C ALA A 25 -2.95 1.32 3.22
N PRO A 26 -1.72 1.32 2.69
CA PRO A 26 -1.50 1.70 1.30
C PRO A 26 -2.15 0.67 0.36
N GLN A 27 -2.52 1.12 -0.84
CA GLN A 27 -2.96 0.21 -1.90
C GLN A 27 -1.82 -0.75 -2.28
N LYS A 28 -2.16 -1.97 -2.72
CA LYS A 28 -1.17 -2.93 -3.19
C LYS A 28 -0.38 -2.34 -4.35
N GLY A 29 0.95 -2.41 -4.29
CA GLY A 29 1.82 -1.86 -5.34
C GLY A 29 1.55 -2.41 -6.75
N THR A 30 1.07 -3.65 -6.87
CA THR A 30 0.63 -4.24 -8.14
C THR A 30 -0.53 -3.47 -8.78
N GLU A 31 -1.50 -3.05 -7.96
CA GLU A 31 -2.67 -2.31 -8.40
C GLU A 31 -2.27 -0.88 -8.79
N THR A 32 -1.46 -0.23 -7.96
CA THR A 32 -0.91 1.11 -8.24
C THR A 32 -0.12 1.13 -9.56
N ARG A 33 0.78 0.16 -9.78
CA ARG A 33 1.56 0.04 -11.03
C ARG A 33 0.65 -0.19 -12.25
N SER A 34 -0.43 -0.96 -12.09
CA SER A 34 -1.44 -1.13 -13.15
C SER A 34 -2.16 0.18 -13.46
N GLN A 35 -2.63 0.89 -12.44
CA GLN A 35 -3.31 2.18 -12.60
C GLN A 35 -2.42 3.22 -13.30
N ILE A 36 -1.13 3.27 -12.96
CA ILE A 36 -0.16 4.15 -13.65
C ILE A 36 -0.02 3.77 -15.13
N ALA A 37 0.14 2.47 -15.43
CA ALA A 37 0.25 2.00 -16.80
C ALA A 37 -1.01 2.31 -17.62
N ASP A 38 -2.20 2.19 -17.01
CA ASP A 38 -3.48 2.56 -17.64
C ASP A 38 -3.62 4.06 -17.84
N TYR A 39 -3.22 4.88 -16.85
CA TYR A 39 -3.19 6.32 -16.99
C TYR A 39 -2.30 6.75 -18.17
N LEU A 40 -1.09 6.21 -18.27
CA LEU A 40 -0.16 6.48 -19.37
C LEU A 40 -0.73 6.04 -20.73
N ARG A 41 -1.36 4.85 -20.79
CA ARG A 41 -2.01 4.34 -22.01
C ARG A 41 -3.11 5.27 -22.51
N ARG A 42 -3.94 5.79 -21.60
CA ARG A 42 -4.99 6.77 -21.95
C ARG A 42 -4.43 8.06 -22.54
N HIS A 43 -3.19 8.41 -22.21
CA HIS A 43 -2.48 9.58 -22.74
C HIS A 43 -1.53 9.24 -23.91
N GLY A 44 -1.69 8.07 -24.54
CA GLY A 44 -0.93 7.67 -25.73
C GLY A 44 0.44 7.04 -25.45
N VAL A 45 0.82 6.83 -24.18
CA VAL A 45 2.11 6.25 -23.80
C VAL A 45 1.93 4.78 -23.41
N LYS A 46 2.47 3.86 -24.22
CA LYS A 46 2.48 2.43 -23.91
C LYS A 46 3.78 2.06 -23.18
N LEU A 47 3.72 2.00 -21.86
CA LEU A 47 4.85 1.55 -21.03
C LEU A 47 4.98 0.02 -21.05
N ARG A 48 6.19 -0.49 -21.31
CA ARG A 48 6.52 -1.91 -21.17
C ARG A 48 6.78 -2.24 -19.69
N LYS A 49 6.45 -3.46 -19.25
CA LYS A 49 6.65 -3.91 -17.86
C LYS A 49 8.11 -3.79 -17.42
N ASP A 50 9.05 -4.25 -18.24
CA ASP A 50 10.50 -4.17 -17.96
C ASP A 50 11.03 -2.74 -17.81
N LYS A 51 10.38 -1.75 -18.45
CA LYS A 51 10.74 -0.34 -18.28
C LYS A 51 10.13 0.23 -17.00
N MET A 52 8.90 -0.17 -16.67
CA MET A 52 8.25 0.19 -15.41
C MET A 52 9.07 -0.30 -14.21
N ASP A 53 9.50 -1.56 -14.23
CA ASP A 53 10.25 -2.15 -13.12
C ASP A 53 11.58 -1.41 -12.90
N ARG A 54 12.32 -1.11 -13.98
CA ARG A 54 13.55 -0.31 -13.88
C ARG A 54 13.34 1.09 -13.30
N ILE A 55 12.27 1.79 -13.69
CA ILE A 55 11.94 3.11 -13.14
C ILE A 55 11.63 3.00 -11.64
N VAL A 56 10.93 1.94 -11.23
CA VAL A 56 10.63 1.70 -9.81
C VAL A 56 11.90 1.43 -9.02
N ASP A 57 12.82 0.64 -9.57
CA ASP A 57 14.10 0.33 -8.93
C ASP A 57 14.97 1.59 -8.79
N GLU A 58 15.04 2.43 -9.84
CA GLU A 58 15.75 3.72 -9.83
C GLU A 58 15.18 4.69 -8.78
N ILE A 59 13.85 4.80 -8.68
CA ILE A 59 13.20 5.61 -7.64
C ILE A 59 13.52 5.07 -6.24
N ALA A 60 13.54 3.74 -6.07
CA ALA A 60 13.83 3.13 -4.78
C ALA A 60 15.28 3.42 -4.34
N GLU A 61 16.23 3.33 -5.27
CA GLU A 61 17.64 3.66 -5.04
C GLU A 61 17.82 5.15 -4.69
N GLU A 62 17.18 6.05 -5.42
CA GLU A 62 17.25 7.51 -5.15
C GLU A 62 16.69 7.86 -3.76
N ILE A 63 15.59 7.20 -3.33
CA ILE A 63 15.02 7.40 -2.00
C ILE A 63 15.96 6.86 -0.91
N GLU A 64 16.65 5.75 -1.15
CA GLU A 64 17.63 5.21 -0.21
C GLU A 64 18.88 6.08 -0.11
N GLU A 65 19.36 6.64 -1.22
CA GLU A 65 20.51 7.55 -1.24
C GLU A 65 20.16 8.93 -0.62
N SER A 66 18.92 9.37 -0.76
CA SER A 66 18.42 10.62 -0.16
C SER A 66 18.13 10.53 1.34
N ARG A 67 18.28 9.35 1.95
CA ARG A 67 17.97 9.08 3.36
C ARG A 67 19.21 9.07 4.25
#